data_AF-A0A3D4H683-F1
#
_entry.id   AF-A0A3D4H683-F1
#
_cell.length_a   1.000
_cell.length_b   1.000
_cell.length_c   1.000
_cell.angle_alpha   90.00
_cell.angle_beta   90.00
_cell.angle_gamma   90.00
#
_symmetry.space_group_name_H-M   'P 1'
#
loop_
_entity.id
_entity.type
_entity.pdbx_description
1 polymer ?
#
loop_
_entity_poly.entity_id
_entity_poly.type
_entity_poly.pdbx_seq_one_letter_code
_entity_poly.pdbx_strand_id
1 'polypeptide(L)'
;MWTLITLLIINIGLNYSNLHWQQDALVPASEEVYLQEDSDPWIGTPREYPSFDPIIFALDTLIPALDLGQETAWQPNWRNPFGLAYALYLYIVYKFFGLLLIGVLVAGIGKRLSDDI
;
A
#
# COMPACT_ATOMS: atom_id res chain seq x y z
N MET A 1 -6.51 -2.42 19.92
CA MET A 1 -5.06 -2.11 19.87
C MET A 1 -4.27 -3.25 19.22
N TRP A 2 -4.31 -4.47 19.76
CA TRP A 2 -3.61 -5.65 19.20
C TRP A 2 -3.95 -5.98 17.74
N THR A 3 -5.22 -5.87 17.35
CA THR A 3 -5.66 -6.16 15.96
C THR A 3 -4.96 -5.30 14.92
N LEU A 4 -4.70 -4.03 15.21
CA LEU A 4 -4.02 -3.12 14.28
C LEU A 4 -2.55 -3.49 14.11
N ILE A 5 -1.90 -3.87 15.21
CA ILE A 5 -0.50 -4.34 15.19
C ILE A 5 -0.39 -5.63 14.39
N THR A 6 -1.34 -6.57 14.55
CA THR A 6 -1.36 -7.81 13.77
C THR A 6 -1.58 -7.54 12.29
N LEU A 7 -2.50 -6.65 11.93
CA LEU A 7 -2.74 -6.27 10.52
C LEU A 7 -1.53 -5.58 9.90
N LEU A 8 -0.84 -4.71 10.66
CA LEU A 8 0.40 -4.08 10.25
C LEU A 8 1.49 -5.12 9.98
N ILE A 9 1.70 -6.07 10.90
CA ILE A 9 2.71 -7.13 10.73
C ILE A 9 2.37 -8.03 9.54
N ILE A 10 1.10 -8.41 9.36
CA ILE A 10 0.66 -9.21 8.20
C ILE A 10 0.90 -8.44 6.90
N ASN A 11 0.58 -7.14 6.87
CA ASN A 11 0.76 -6.32 5.68
C ASN A 11 2.23 -6.13 5.32
N ILE A 12 3.09 -5.86 6.31
CA ILE A 12 4.55 -5.82 6.12
C ILE A 12 5.05 -7.18 5.60
N GLY A 13 4.60 -8.29 6.21
CA GLY A 13 5.00 -9.64 5.82
C GLY A 13 4.60 -10.00 4.39
N LEU A 14 3.39 -9.63 3.96
CA LEU A 14 2.91 -9.83 2.59
C LEU A 14 3.73 -8.99 1.60
N ASN A 15 3.97 -7.71 1.91
CA ASN A 15 4.83 -6.84 1.12
C ASN A 15 6.26 -7.40 0.95
N TYR A 16 6.86 -7.93 2.01
CA TYR A 16 8.16 -8.61 1.95
C TYR A 16 8.14 -9.91 1.15
N SER A 17 7.08 -10.71 1.22
CA SER A 17 6.99 -11.94 0.43
C SER A 17 6.88 -11.68 -1.07
N ASN A 18 6.26 -10.57 -1.46
CA ASN A 18 6.14 -10.17 -2.87
C ASN A 18 7.51 -9.76 -3.46
N LEU A 19 8.41 -9.16 -2.66
CA LEU A 19 9.80 -8.92 -3.07
C LEU A 19 10.56 -10.21 -3.41
N HIS A 20 10.37 -11.27 -2.62
CA HIS A 20 11.22 -12.46 -2.70
C HIS A 20 10.78 -13.45 -3.78
N TRP A 21 9.49 -13.46 -4.13
CA TRP A 21 8.92 -14.45 -5.05
C TRP A 21 8.45 -13.85 -6.38
N GLN A 22 8.17 -12.54 -6.48
CA GLN A 22 7.37 -11.98 -7.59
C GLN A 22 7.82 -10.57 -7.98
N GLN A 23 8.97 -10.50 -8.64
CA GLN A 23 9.55 -9.27 -9.20
C GLN A 23 8.60 -8.52 -10.17
N ASP A 24 7.53 -9.17 -10.64
CA ASP A 24 6.53 -8.60 -11.55
C ASP A 24 5.16 -8.32 -10.92
N ALA A 25 4.98 -8.42 -9.59
CA ALA A 25 3.67 -8.17 -8.96
C ALA A 25 3.36 -6.68 -8.87
N LEU A 26 4.39 -5.85 -8.70
CA LEU A 26 4.33 -4.40 -8.69
C LEU A 26 5.17 -3.85 -9.83
N VAL A 27 4.65 -2.82 -10.48
CA VAL A 27 5.31 -2.12 -11.58
C VAL A 27 5.19 -0.62 -11.37
N PRO A 28 6.07 0.18 -11.99
CA PRO A 28 5.93 1.62 -12.01
C PRO A 28 4.52 2.05 -12.47
N ALA A 29 3.95 3.01 -11.74
CA ALA A 29 2.63 3.56 -12.03
C ALA A 29 2.62 4.50 -13.24
N SER A 30 3.70 5.25 -13.45
CA SER A 30 3.82 6.20 -14.56
C SER A 30 4.35 5.53 -15.82
N GLU A 31 3.69 5.79 -16.96
CA GLU A 31 4.15 5.34 -18.27
C GLU A 31 5.43 6.07 -18.72
N GLU A 32 5.68 7.28 -18.22
CA GLU A 32 6.87 8.09 -18.54
C GLU A 32 8.18 7.40 -18.14
N VAL A 33 8.11 6.50 -17.16
CA VAL A 33 9.22 5.68 -16.69
C VAL A 33 9.76 4.78 -17.80
N TYR A 34 8.89 4.25 -18.66
CA TYR A 34 9.28 3.35 -19.75
C TYR A 34 9.76 4.09 -21.00
N LEU A 35 9.55 5.41 -21.07
CA LEU A 35 9.94 6.25 -22.21
C LEU A 35 11.30 6.93 -22.00
N GLN A 36 11.89 6.82 -20.81
CA GLN A 36 13.14 7.47 -20.45
C GLN A 36 14.36 6.66 -20.91
N GLU A 37 15.24 7.33 -21.65
CA GLU A 37 16.45 6.77 -22.27
C GLU A 37 17.55 6.44 -21.23
N ASP A 38 17.45 7.00 -20.02
CA ASP A 38 18.37 6.79 -18.89
C ASP A 38 17.84 5.79 -17.84
N SER A 39 16.82 5.00 -18.20
CA SER A 39 16.27 3.94 -17.33
C SER A 39 17.35 2.91 -16.98
N ASP A 40 17.47 2.58 -15.69
CA ASP A 40 18.42 1.56 -15.23
C ASP A 40 17.99 0.19 -15.79
N PRO A 41 18.84 -0.51 -16.57
CA PRO A 41 18.47 -1.76 -17.22
C PRO A 41 18.16 -2.91 -16.25
N TRP A 42 18.50 -2.78 -14.97
CA TRP A 42 18.20 -3.76 -13.92
C TRP A 42 16.91 -3.46 -13.14
N ILE A 43 16.50 -2.19 -13.10
CA ILE A 43 15.36 -1.73 -12.28
C ILE A 43 14.18 -1.32 -13.17
N GLY A 44 14.43 -0.96 -14.43
CA GLY A 44 13.41 -0.51 -15.37
C GLY A 44 12.82 0.86 -15.03
N THR A 45 13.52 1.66 -14.20
CA THR A 45 13.09 3.00 -13.79
C THR A 45 14.20 4.04 -13.92
N PRO A 46 13.88 5.32 -14.15
CA PRO A 46 14.83 6.43 -14.06
C PRO A 46 15.48 6.50 -12.67
N ARG A 47 16.67 7.10 -12.59
CA ARG A 47 17.39 7.27 -11.31
C ARG A 47 16.61 8.13 -10.31
N GLU A 48 15.78 9.03 -10.79
CA GLU A 48 14.95 9.94 -9.98
C GLU A 48 13.65 9.27 -9.48
N TYR A 49 13.31 8.10 -10.01
CA TYR A 49 12.12 7.37 -9.58
C TYR A 49 12.33 6.75 -8.19
N PRO A 50 11.35 6.85 -7.28
CA PRO A 50 11.49 6.28 -5.94
C PRO A 50 11.65 4.76 -6.05
N SER A 51 12.76 4.24 -5.52
CA SER A 51 12.95 2.80 -5.38
C SER A 51 11.85 2.20 -4.50
N PHE A 52 11.39 1.01 -4.85
CA PHE A 52 10.36 0.33 -4.07
C PHE A 52 10.91 -0.05 -2.69
N ASP A 53 10.26 0.42 -1.62
CA ASP A 53 10.52 -0.04 -0.26
C ASP A 53 9.24 -0.65 0.32
N PRO A 54 9.23 -1.94 0.70
CA PRO A 54 8.01 -2.63 1.14
C PRO A 54 7.50 -2.17 2.50
N ILE A 55 8.39 -1.71 3.38
CA ILE A 55 7.98 -1.18 4.69
C ILE A 55 7.32 0.17 4.47
N ILE A 56 7.95 1.03 3.67
CA ILE A 56 7.41 2.35 3.35
C ILE A 56 6.08 2.20 2.59
N PHE A 57 6.00 1.34 1.57
CA PHE A 57 4.78 1.05 0.83
C PHE A 57 3.66 0.51 1.74
N ALA A 58 3.99 -0.40 2.65
CA ALA A 58 3.04 -0.91 3.65
C ALA A 58 2.49 0.20 4.56
N LEU A 59 3.36 1.09 5.03
CA LEU A 59 2.96 2.21 5.89
C LEU A 59 2.10 3.22 5.12
N ASP A 60 2.48 3.54 3.89
CA ASP A 60 1.76 4.42 2.96
C ASP A 60 0.32 3.88 2.75
N THR A 61 0.21 2.60 2.40
CA THR A 61 -1.07 1.93 2.14
C THR A 61 -1.96 1.81 3.39
N LEU A 62 -1.38 1.60 4.57
CA LEU A 62 -2.13 1.33 5.80
C LEU A 62 -2.61 2.59 6.52
N ILE A 63 -1.93 3.70 6.34
CA ILE A 63 -2.21 4.95 7.06
C ILE A 63 -2.59 6.00 6.01
N PRO A 64 -3.89 6.16 5.68
CA PRO A 64 -4.31 7.05 4.58
C PRO A 64 -3.95 8.53 4.75
N ALA A 65 -3.50 8.94 5.94
CA ALA A 65 -3.06 10.31 6.23
C ALA A 65 -1.54 10.50 6.03
N LEU A 66 -0.81 9.43 5.79
CA LEU A 66 0.62 9.40 5.57
C LEU A 66 0.85 9.18 4.07
N ASP A 67 1.47 10.15 3.39
CA ASP A 67 1.87 10.04 1.99
C ASP A 67 3.40 10.06 1.93
N LEU A 68 4.00 8.92 1.60
CA LEU A 68 5.43 8.70 1.42
C LEU A 68 5.78 8.52 -0.07
N GLY A 69 4.81 8.68 -0.97
CA GLY A 69 4.98 8.61 -2.42
C GLY A 69 5.22 7.21 -2.97
N GLN A 70 5.06 6.14 -2.18
CA GLN A 70 5.24 4.75 -2.62
C GLN A 70 3.96 4.20 -3.24
N GLU A 71 2.78 4.48 -2.65
CA GLU A 71 1.49 4.01 -3.16
C GLU A 71 1.13 4.64 -4.52
N THR A 72 1.64 5.85 -4.78
CA THR A 72 1.44 6.58 -6.04
C THR A 72 2.46 6.20 -7.11
N ALA A 73 3.67 5.81 -6.70
CA ALA A 73 4.72 5.38 -7.61
C ALA A 73 4.62 3.90 -8.02
N TRP A 74 4.01 3.04 -7.21
CA TRP A 74 3.97 1.61 -7.48
C TRP A 74 2.54 1.11 -7.60
N GLN A 75 2.25 0.42 -8.70
CA GLN A 75 0.92 -0.15 -8.95
C GLN A 75 0.98 -1.67 -9.18
N PRO A 76 -0.10 -2.40 -8.87
CA PRO A 76 -0.18 -3.82 -9.19
C PRO A 76 -0.11 -4.08 -10.70
N ASN A 77 0.63 -5.11 -11.09
CA ASN A 77 0.74 -5.52 -12.47
C ASN A 77 -0.49 -6.34 -12.91
N TRP A 78 -1.42 -5.71 -13.64
CA TRP A 78 -2.63 -6.34 -14.14
C TRP A 78 -2.41 -7.48 -15.14
N ARG A 79 -1.21 -7.57 -15.74
CA ARG A 79 -0.85 -8.64 -16.69
C ARG A 79 -0.34 -9.90 -15.99
N ASN A 80 -0.05 -9.81 -14.69
CA ASN A 80 0.44 -10.92 -13.89
C ASN A 80 -0.67 -11.40 -12.93
N PRO A 81 -0.99 -12.71 -12.86
CA PRO A 81 -1.95 -13.24 -11.89
C PRO A 81 -1.62 -12.84 -10.44
N PHE A 82 -0.35 -12.66 -10.13
CA PHE A 82 0.11 -12.21 -8.82
C PHE A 82 -0.13 -10.73 -8.56
N GLY A 83 0.06 -9.87 -9.56
CA GLY A 83 -0.31 -8.46 -9.46
C GLY A 83 -1.83 -8.29 -9.29
N LEU A 84 -2.64 -9.13 -9.94
CA LEU A 84 -4.09 -9.14 -9.71
C LEU A 84 -4.46 -9.58 -8.29
N ALA A 85 -3.83 -10.64 -7.76
CA ALA A 85 -4.02 -11.04 -6.37
C ALA A 85 -3.61 -9.93 -5.39
N TYR A 86 -2.53 -9.22 -5.70
CA TYR A 86 -2.05 -8.09 -4.92
C TYR A 86 -3.02 -6.90 -4.97
N ALA A 87 -3.60 -6.59 -6.13
CA ALA A 87 -4.63 -5.57 -6.26
C ALA A 87 -5.86 -5.88 -5.41
N LEU A 88 -6.31 -7.15 -5.41
CA LEU A 88 -7.42 -7.59 -4.55
C LEU A 88 -7.06 -7.47 -3.07
N TYR A 89 -5.84 -7.82 -2.70
CA TYR A 89 -5.32 -7.66 -1.35
C TYR A 89 -5.37 -6.19 -0.91
N LEU A 90 -4.80 -5.26 -1.69
CA LEU A 90 -4.82 -3.83 -1.39
C LEU A 90 -6.24 -3.31 -1.27
N TYR A 91 -7.12 -3.69 -2.20
CA TYR A 91 -8.54 -3.32 -2.14
C TYR A 91 -9.21 -3.74 -0.84
N ILE A 92 -8.97 -4.98 -0.40
CA ILE A 92 -9.47 -5.50 0.87
C ILE A 92 -8.92 -4.68 2.03
N VAL A 93 -7.60 -4.46 2.08
CA VAL A 93 -6.94 -3.66 3.14
C VAL A 93 -7.56 -2.27 3.22
N TYR A 94 -7.66 -1.54 2.11
CA TYR A 94 -8.25 -0.20 2.06
C TYR A 94 -9.70 -0.18 2.54
N LYS A 95 -10.53 -1.14 2.10
CA LYS A 95 -11.94 -1.22 2.53
C LYS A 95 -12.07 -1.51 4.01
N PHE A 96 -11.29 -2.47 4.53
CA PHE A 96 -11.30 -2.80 5.95
C PHE A 96 -10.80 -1.63 6.80
N PHE A 97 -9.72 -0.96 6.41
CA PHE A 97 -9.20 0.20 7.14
C PHE A 97 -10.16 1.39 7.10
N GLY A 98 -10.74 1.69 5.93
CA GLY A 98 -11.75 2.75 5.81
C GLY A 98 -12.95 2.51 6.73
N LEU A 99 -13.48 1.29 6.75
CA LEU A 99 -14.59 0.92 7.64
C LEU A 99 -14.19 0.98 9.12
N LEU A 100 -12.99 0.52 9.46
CA LEU A 100 -12.48 0.58 10.83
C LEU A 100 -12.34 2.03 11.32
N LEU A 101 -11.76 2.91 10.51
CA LEU A 101 -11.60 4.33 10.86
C LEU A 101 -12.95 5.02 11.07
N ILE A 102 -13.92 4.76 10.19
CA ILE A 102 -15.30 5.26 10.35
C ILE A 102 -15.91 4.73 11.66
N GLY A 103 -15.76 3.44 11.94
CA GLY A 103 -16.28 2.83 13.18
C GLY A 103 -15.69 3.45 14.44
N VAL A 104 -14.36 3.66 14.47
CA VAL A 104 -13.67 4.32 15.59
C VAL A 104 -14.15 5.76 15.77
N LEU A 105 -14.29 6.51 14.67
CA LEU A 105 -14.77 7.89 14.70
C LEU A 105 -16.19 7.97 15.26
N VAL A 106 -17.12 7.15 14.74
CA VAL A 106 -18.52 7.13 15.18
C VAL A 106 -18.62 6.70 16.65
N ALA A 107 -17.89 5.67 17.07
CA ALA A 107 -17.87 5.23 18.47
C ALA A 107 -17.31 6.31 19.41
N GLY A 108 -16.25 7.00 19.00
CA GLY A 108 -15.65 8.10 19.77
C GLY A 108 -16.62 9.27 19.95
N ILE A 109 -17.28 9.69 18.86
CA ILE A 109 -18.29 10.76 18.90
C ILE A 109 -19.49 10.32 19.75
N GLY A 110 -20.00 9.10 19.56
CA GLY A 110 -21.14 8.58 20.31
C GLY A 110 -20.88 8.51 21.81
N LYS A 111 -19.67 8.09 22.22
CA LYS A 111 -19.26 8.10 23.62
C LYS A 111 -19.27 9.53 24.19
N ARG A 112 -18.67 10.49 23.48
CA ARG A 112 -18.62 11.89 23.94
C ARG A 112 -20.02 12.47 24.14
N LEU A 113 -20.92 12.22 23.19
CA LEU A 113 -22.31 12.69 23.28
C LEU A 113 -23.09 12.03 24.44
N SER A 114 -22.79 10.76 24.75
CA SER A 114 -23.40 10.06 25.88
C SER A 114 -22.91 10.55 27.23
N ASP A 115 -21.67 11.05 27.32
CA ASP A 115 -21.10 11.59 28.56
C ASP A 115 -21.64 13.01 28.87
N ASP A 116 -22.17 13.71 27.86
CA ASP A 116 -22.71 15.08 27.94
C ASP A 116 -24.22 15.14 28.30
N ILE A 117 -24.93 14.00 28.42
CA ILE A 117 -26.37 13.88 28.77
C ILE A 117 -26.53 13.29 30.16
#